data_AF-A0A963S9R3-F1
#
_entry.id   AF-A0A963S9R3-F1
#
_cell.length_a   1.000
_cell.length_b   1.000
_cell.length_c   1.000
_cell.angle_alpha   90.00
_cell.angle_beta   90.00
_cell.angle_gamma   90.00
#
_symmetry.space_group_name_H-M   'P 1'
#
loop_
_entity.id
_entity.type
_entity.pdbx_description
1 polymer ?
#
loop_
_entity_poly.entity_id
_entity_poly.type
_entity_poly.pdbx_seq_one_letter_code
_entity_poly.pdbx_strand_id
1 'polypeptide(L)' 'MSDLFDAAEQRRSPPLAAARTLAELILSDQAITRAVLNDAMKTTHGGSDADGKWSQRASFEILKNARLLA' A
#
# COMPACT_ATOMS: atom_id res chain seq x y z
N MET A 1 -9.71 -3.66 -27.60
CA MET A 1 -8.61 -2.85 -27.03
C MET A 1 -8.84 -2.71 -25.52
N SER A 2 -8.88 -3.83 -24.78
CA SER A 2 -9.18 -3.88 -23.33
C SER A 2 -8.04 -4.48 -22.49
N ASP A 3 -7.10 -5.23 -23.09
CA ASP A 3 -6.14 -6.01 -22.31
C ASP A 3 -5.09 -5.18 -21.56
N LEU A 4 -4.79 -3.95 -21.97
CA LEU A 4 -3.73 -3.17 -21.31
C LEU A 4 -4.17 -2.65 -19.93
N PHE A 5 -5.44 -2.28 -19.77
CA PHE A 5 -6.00 -1.83 -18.50
C PHE A 5 -6.34 -3.01 -17.59
N ASP A 6 -6.87 -4.10 -18.15
CA ASP A 6 -7.16 -5.33 -17.41
C ASP A 6 -5.87 -6.00 -16.90
N ALA A 7 -4.80 -6.01 -17.70
CA ALA A 7 -3.48 -6.50 -17.26
C ALA A 7 -2.77 -5.57 -16.26
N ALA A 8 -3.17 -4.29 -16.18
CA ALA A 8 -2.69 -3.34 -15.17
C ALA A 8 -3.44 -3.53 -13.84
N GLU A 9 -4.74 -3.82 -13.89
CA GLU A 9 -5.53 -4.25 -12.74
C GLU A 9 -5.03 -5.59 -12.16
N GLN A 10 -4.65 -6.53 -13.02
CA GLN A 10 -4.09 -7.82 -12.63
C GLN A 10 -2.62 -7.72 -12.13
N ARG A 11 -1.88 -6.69 -12.54
CA ARG A 11 -0.55 -6.33 -11.99
C ARG A 11 -0.64 -5.41 -10.77
N ARG A 12 -1.67 -5.57 -9.93
CA ARG A 12 -1.68 -4.97 -8.58
C ARG A 12 -0.51 -5.54 -7.79
N SER A 13 0.64 -4.89 -7.92
CA SER A 13 1.80 -5.20 -7.10
C SER A 13 1.42 -4.94 -5.64
N PRO A 14 1.92 -5.74 -4.69
CA PRO A 14 1.68 -5.53 -3.26
C PRO A 14 1.86 -4.06 -2.80
N PRO A 15 2.83 -3.28 -3.32
CA PRO A 15 2.96 -1.86 -3.02
C PRO A 15 1.77 -0.99 -3.43
N LEU A 16 1.18 -1.22 -4.61
CA LEU A 16 0.04 -0.41 -5.08
C LEU A 16 -1.24 -0.75 -4.31
N ALA A 17 -1.41 -2.02 -3.92
CA ALA A 17 -2.53 -2.44 -3.08
C ALA A 17 -2.49 -1.73 -1.70
N ALA A 18 -1.33 -1.74 -1.04
CA ALA A 18 -1.17 -1.08 0.26
C ALA A 18 -1.37 0.44 0.14
N ALA A 19 -0.85 1.07 -0.92
CA ALA A 19 -1.02 2.50 -1.14
C ALA A 19 -2.49 2.90 -1.31
N ARG A 20 -3.29 2.09 -2.02
CA ARG A 20 -4.74 2.33 -2.19
C ARG A 20 -5.50 2.20 -0.87
N THR A 21 -5.26 1.14 -0.11
CA THR A 21 -5.88 0.98 1.22
C THR A 21 -5.59 2.17 2.12
N LEU A 22 -4.36 2.67 2.14
CA LEU A 22 -4.01 3.85 2.93
C LEU A 22 -4.64 5.14 2.36
N ALA A 23 -4.77 5.27 1.04
CA ALA A 23 -5.40 6.42 0.40
C ALA A 23 -6.89 6.55 0.77
N GLU A 24 -7.62 5.43 0.82
CA GLU A 24 -9.03 5.40 1.23
C GLU A 24 -9.21 5.91 2.67
N LEU A 25 -8.29 5.57 3.56
CA LEU A 25 -8.28 6.06 4.94
C LEU A 25 -7.99 7.57 4.99
N ILE A 26 -7.03 8.06 4.19
CA ILE A 26 -6.71 9.50 4.10
C ILE A 26 -7.92 10.29 3.56
N LEU A 27 -8.57 9.80 2.50
CA LEU A 27 -9.78 10.42 1.91
C LEU A 27 -10.96 10.46 2.90
N SER A 28 -10.99 9.51 3.85
CA SER A 28 -11.98 9.45 4.92
C SER A 28 -11.59 10.28 6.16
N ASP A 29 -10.58 11.16 6.02
CA ASP A 29 -10.02 12.00 7.09
C ASP A 29 -9.53 11.20 8.31
N GLN A 30 -9.11 9.95 8.10
CA GLN A 30 -8.55 9.11 9.15
C GLN A 30 -7.04 9.29 9.28
N ALA A 31 -6.57 9.42 10.51
CA ALA A 31 -5.16 9.51 10.81
C ALA A 31 -4.44 8.18 10.53
N ILE A 32 -3.40 8.21 9.69
CA ILE A 32 -2.54 7.05 9.45
C ILE A 32 -1.53 6.90 10.58
N THR A 33 -1.84 6.00 11.53
CA THR A 33 -0.92 5.64 12.60
C THR A 33 0.10 4.61 12.13
N ARG A 34 1.18 4.42 12.92
CA ARG A 34 2.17 3.37 12.64
C ARG A 34 1.57 1.96 12.64
N ALA A 35 0.57 1.72 13.48
CA ALA A 35 -0.13 0.43 13.52
C ALA A 35 -0.87 0.17 12.21
N VAL A 36 -1.63 1.16 11.72
CA VAL A 36 -2.36 1.10 10.44
C VAL A 36 -1.40 0.85 9.28
N LEU A 37 -0.28 1.58 9.23
CA LEU A 37 0.74 1.39 8.20
C LEU A 37 1.32 -0.04 8.24
N ASN A 38 1.67 -0.53 9.42
CA ASN A 38 2.22 -1.88 9.57
C ASN A 38 1.23 -2.97 9.17
N ASP A 39 -0.05 -2.81 9.50
CA ASP A 39 -1.08 -3.78 9.14
C ASP A 39 -1.36 -3.80 7.63
N ALA A 40 -1.39 -2.63 6.98
CA ALA A 40 -1.47 -2.54 5.52
C ALA A 40 -0.25 -3.21 4.84
N MET A 41 0.95 -2.98 5.36
CA MET A 41 2.18 -3.60 4.86
C MET A 41 2.17 -5.12 5.05
N LYS A 42 1.80 -5.61 6.25
CA LYS A 42 1.72 -7.04 6.55
C LYS A 42 0.72 -7.77 5.67
N THR A 43 -0.45 -7.19 5.49
CA THR A 43 -1.53 -7.76 4.68
C THR A 43 -1.10 -7.96 3.23
N THR A 44 -0.31 -7.03 2.70
CA THR A 44 0.12 -7.05 1.29
C THR A 44 1.42 -7.80 1.05
N HIS A 45 2.37 -7.74 1.98
CA HIS A 45 3.71 -8.31 1.83
C HIS A 45 3.90 -9.65 2.57
N GLY A 46 2.88 -10.12 3.31
CA GLY A 46 2.87 -11.46 3.92
C GLY A 46 3.77 -11.60 5.16
N GLY A 47 3.92 -10.54 5.95
CA GLY A 47 4.66 -10.56 7.22
C GLY A 47 5.22 -9.18 7.59
N SER A 48 6.08 -9.10 8.61
CA SER A 48 6.60 -7.83 9.11
C SER A 48 7.94 -7.44 8.49
N ASP A 49 8.38 -6.21 8.76
CA ASP A 49 9.74 -5.76 8.48
C ASP A 49 10.79 -6.50 9.30
N ALA A 50 10.47 -6.88 10.54
CA ALA A 50 11.32 -7.71 11.38
C ALA A 50 11.56 -9.12 10.79
N ASP A 51 10.60 -9.64 10.03
CA ASP A 51 10.73 -10.90 9.29
C ASP A 51 11.45 -10.74 7.94
N GLY A 52 11.90 -9.52 7.62
CA GLY A 52 12.56 -9.19 6.36
C GLY A 52 11.63 -9.18 5.15
N LYS A 53 10.30 -9.18 5.33
CA LYS A 53 9.33 -9.20 4.21
C LYS A 53 9.24 -7.86 3.48
N TRP A 54 9.56 -6.77 4.17
CA TRP A 54 9.64 -5.43 3.63
C TRP A 54 10.58 -4.60 4.49
N SER A 55 10.97 -3.41 4.01
CA SER A 55 11.80 -2.49 4.77
C SER A 55 11.00 -1.27 5.21
N GLN A 56 11.41 -0.63 6.30
CA GLN A 56 10.83 0.65 6.72
C GLN A 56 10.88 1.71 5.60
N ARG A 57 11.93 1.69 4.77
CA ARG A 57 11.99 2.57 3.58
C ARG A 57 10.84 2.29 2.61
N ALA A 58 10.54 1.01 2.35
CA ALA A 58 9.44 0.63 1.47
C ALA A 58 8.07 1.10 1.99
N SER A 59 7.83 1.02 3.31
CA SER A 59 6.57 1.51 3.90
C SER A 59 6.41 3.03 3.75
N PHE A 60 7.51 3.80 3.83
CA PHE A 60 7.47 5.24 3.58
C PHE A 60 7.18 5.58 2.11
N GLU A 61 7.74 4.84 1.15
CA GLU A 61 7.42 5.07 -0.28
C GLU A 61 5.96 4.73 -0.58
N ILE A 62 5.39 3.70 0.06
CA ILE A 62 3.97 3.38 -0.05
C ILE A 62 3.09 4.49 0.54
N LEU A 63 3.48 5.06 1.69
CA LEU A 63 2.75 6.20 2.27
C LEU A 63 2.79 7.43 1.37
N LYS A 64 3.92 7.71 0.71
CA LYS A 64 4.01 8.79 -0.29
C LYS A 64 3.05 8.54 -1.46
N ASN A 65 3.03 7.31 -1.98
CA ASN A 65 2.12 6.94 -3.07
C ASN A 65 0.65 7.05 -2.63
N ALA A 66 0.31 6.64 -1.41
CA ALA A 66 -1.03 6.79 -0.86
C ALA A 66 -1.47 8.27 -0.83
N ARG A 67 -0.56 9.17 -0.46
CA ARG A 67 -0.82 10.62 -0.47
C ARG A 67 -0.98 11.21 -1.87
N LEU A 68 -0.41 10.59 -2.90
CA LEU A 68 -0.63 10.99 -4.30
C LEU A 68 -1.95 10.45 -4.86
N LEU A 69 -2.49 9.38 -4.26
CA LEU A 69 -3.75 8.74 -4.66
C LEU A 69 -4.99 9.31 -3.96
N ALA A 70 -4.80 9.99 -2.82
CA ALA A 70 -5.83 10.67 -2.04
C ALA A 70 -5.89 12.16 -2.39
#